data_AF-A0AAW7MMN9-F1
#
_entry.id   AF-A0AAW7MMN9-F1
#
_cell.length_a   1.000
_cell.length_b   1.000
_cell.length_c   1.000
_cell.angle_alpha   90.00
_cell.angle_beta   90.00
_cell.angle_gamma   90.00
#
_symmetry.space_group_name_H-M   'P 1'
#
loop_
_entity.id
_entity.type
_entity.pdbx_description
1 polymer ?
#
loop_
_entity_poly.entity_id
_entity_poly.type
_entity_poly.pdbx_seq_one_letter_code
_entity_poly.pdbx_strand_id
1 'polypeptide(L)'
;MTANASRALRALLSMRDRELDAAQRDGRQLAQRQWRLARNVAQLTQLYRAVAIDGTRASAHSFQNRADYKRTLVEMIETQQAPMAQLARWQSVAAQAVGDAQRRREGVATLVARHETAARQAAWQREAREQAAQALAIWQRGGSARTRNEEIPSTPGVDKVRTEVALVGKTTRFASRAHPEPGVPPCCK
;
A
#
# COMPACT_ATOMS: atom_id res chain seq x y z
N MET A 1 -8.96 23.04 3.59
CA MET A 1 -8.02 21.95 3.94
C MET A 1 -6.60 22.45 3.79
N THR A 2 -5.75 22.28 4.80
CA THR A 2 -4.39 22.84 4.82
C THR A 2 -3.37 21.82 4.31
N ALA A 3 -2.35 22.27 3.57
CA ALA A 3 -1.24 21.43 3.10
C ALA A 3 -0.47 20.75 4.26
N ASN A 4 -0.57 21.30 5.47
CA ASN A 4 0.04 20.75 6.67
C ASN A 4 -0.61 19.43 7.11
N ALA A 5 -1.93 19.28 6.93
CA ALA A 5 -2.65 18.07 7.33
C ALA A 5 -2.26 16.85 6.49
N SER A 6 -2.07 17.02 5.17
CA SER A 6 -1.63 15.92 4.29
C SER A 6 -0.18 15.51 4.57
N ARG A 7 0.71 16.48 4.84
CA ARG A 7 2.11 16.19 5.20
C ARG A 7 2.20 15.43 6.53
N ALA A 8 1.42 15.83 7.53
CA ALA A 8 1.38 15.14 8.83
C ALA A 8 0.88 13.69 8.70
N LEU A 9 -0.20 13.45 7.95
CA LEU A 9 -0.73 12.09 7.74
C LEU A 9 0.26 11.18 7.00
N ARG A 10 0.97 11.70 5.99
CA ARG A 10 2.02 10.94 5.30
C ARG A 10 3.23 10.65 6.19
N ALA A 11 3.61 11.60 7.06
CA ALA A 11 4.67 11.38 8.04
C ALA A 11 4.27 10.28 9.04
N LEU A 12 3.03 10.29 9.52
CA LEU A 12 2.50 9.24 10.39
C LEU A 12 2.49 7.87 9.69
N LEU A 13 2.08 7.81 8.42
CA LEU A 13 2.11 6.56 7.65
C LEU A 13 3.54 6.03 7.52
N SER A 14 4.50 6.90 7.17
CA SER A 14 5.92 6.53 7.09
C SER A 14 6.48 6.03 8.42
N MET A 15 6.08 6.63 9.55
CA MET A 15 6.45 6.12 10.88
C MET A 15 5.90 4.71 11.11
N ARG A 16 4.63 4.45 10.74
CA ARG A 16 4.02 3.12 10.91
C ARG A 16 4.64 2.06 10.02
N ASP A 17 5.04 2.41 8.80
CA ASP A 17 5.80 1.50 7.93
C ASP A 17 7.14 1.11 8.59
N ARG A 18 7.87 2.07 9.18
CA ARG A 18 9.12 1.77 9.89
C ARG A 18 8.93 0.89 11.13
N GLU A 19 7.84 1.09 11.87
CA GLU A 19 7.49 0.25 13.02
C GLU A 19 7.18 -1.19 12.59
N LEU A 20 6.43 -1.36 11.51
CA LEU A 20 6.16 -2.67 10.93
C LEU A 20 7.46 -3.36 10.49
N ASP A 21 8.34 -2.62 9.81
CA ASP A 21 9.65 -3.13 9.40
C ASP A 21 10.53 -3.52 10.59
N ALA A 22 10.45 -2.79 11.70
CA ALA A 22 11.15 -3.14 12.94
C ALA A 22 10.61 -4.45 13.53
N ALA A 23 9.29 -4.57 13.70
CA ALA A 23 8.66 -5.79 14.21
C ALA A 23 8.97 -7.02 13.34
N GLN A 24 8.97 -6.86 12.02
CA GLN A 24 9.34 -7.93 11.10
C GLN A 24 10.81 -8.32 11.21
N ARG A 25 11.72 -7.35 11.39
CA ARG A 25 13.14 -7.61 11.60
C ARG A 25 13.38 -8.40 12.87
N ASP A 26 12.69 -8.06 13.96
CA ASP A 26 12.79 -8.79 15.23
C ASP A 26 12.33 -10.24 15.07
N GLY A 27 11.21 -10.46 14.37
CA GLY A 27 10.74 -11.80 14.02
C GLY A 27 11.77 -12.61 13.22
N ARG A 28 12.40 -11.99 12.21
CA ARG A 28 13.48 -12.64 11.42
C ARG A 28 14.70 -12.98 12.28
N GLN A 29 15.11 -12.09 13.18
CA GLN A 29 16.23 -12.33 14.08
C GLN A 29 15.95 -13.50 15.04
N LEU A 30 14.74 -13.60 15.58
CA LEU A 30 14.32 -14.72 16.42
C LEU A 30 14.34 -16.05 15.65
N ALA A 31 13.82 -16.08 14.42
CA ALA A 31 13.89 -17.25 13.56
C ALA A 31 15.35 -17.66 13.24
N GLN A 32 16.22 -16.68 12.98
CA GLN A 32 17.65 -16.93 12.75
C GLN A 32 18.34 -17.52 13.99
N ARG A 33 18.03 -17.01 15.18
CA ARG A 33 18.56 -17.54 16.45
C ARG A 33 18.08 -18.97 16.69
N GLN A 34 16.80 -19.26 16.45
CA GLN A 34 16.26 -20.62 16.57
C GLN A 34 16.97 -21.58 15.62
N TRP A 35 17.15 -21.19 14.35
CA TRP A 35 17.82 -22.02 13.37
C TRP A 35 19.27 -22.34 13.78
N ARG A 36 20.02 -21.34 14.27
CA ARG A 36 21.39 -21.55 14.76
C ARG A 36 21.45 -22.52 15.94
N LEU A 37 20.55 -22.36 16.92
CA LEU A 37 20.50 -23.26 18.07
C LEU A 37 20.11 -24.68 17.66
N ALA A 38 19.10 -24.84 16.81
CA ALA A 38 18.69 -26.15 16.30
C ALA A 38 19.82 -26.84 15.54
N ARG A 39 20.58 -26.10 14.72
CA ARG A 39 21.76 -26.62 14.03
C ARG A 39 22.84 -27.07 15.01
N ASN A 40 23.15 -26.27 16.03
CA ASN A 40 24.17 -26.63 17.01
C ASN A 40 23.76 -27.87 17.82
N VAL A 41 22.50 -27.96 18.26
CA VAL A 41 21.97 -29.15 18.94
C VAL A 41 22.07 -30.38 18.04
N ALA A 42 21.74 -30.25 16.75
CA ALA A 42 21.87 -31.36 15.80
C ALA A 42 23.34 -31.82 15.64
N GLN A 43 24.29 -30.89 15.54
CA GLN A 43 25.72 -31.20 15.47
C GLN A 43 26.23 -31.89 16.74
N LEU A 44 25.88 -31.37 17.92
CA LEU A 44 26.25 -31.98 19.20
C LEU A 44 25.63 -33.37 19.37
N THR A 45 24.38 -33.55 18.93
CA THR A 45 23.70 -34.86 18.96
C THR A 45 24.38 -35.85 18.00
N GLN A 46 24.83 -35.38 16.84
CA GLN A 46 25.57 -36.21 15.89
C GLN A 46 26.92 -36.62 16.49
N LEU A 47 27.66 -35.71 17.12
CA LEU A 47 28.91 -36.02 17.83
C LEU A 47 28.68 -37.04 18.94
N TYR A 48 27.64 -36.85 19.75
CA TYR A 48 27.27 -37.78 20.82
C TYR A 48 27.04 -39.20 20.29
N ARG A 49 26.32 -39.34 19.17
CA ARG A 49 26.07 -40.63 18.51
C ARG A 49 27.32 -41.23 17.87
N ALA A 50 28.21 -40.40 17.33
CA ALA A 50 29.45 -40.85 16.68
C ALA A 50 30.48 -41.38 17.67
N VAL A 51 30.41 -41.00 18.96
CA VAL A 51 31.24 -41.58 20.01
C VAL A 51 30.77 -43.01 20.30
N ALA A 52 31.26 -43.97 19.51
CA ALA A 52 31.03 -45.40 19.71
C ALA A 52 32.17 -46.06 20.53
N ILE A 53 31.84 -47.19 21.16
CA ILE A 53 32.84 -48.11 21.69
C ILE A 53 33.08 -49.17 20.62
N ASP A 54 34.06 -48.94 19.76
CA ASP A 54 34.58 -50.00 18.91
C ASP A 54 35.88 -50.54 19.52
N GLY A 55 35.85 -51.82 19.88
CA GLY A 55 37.01 -52.58 20.37
C GLY A 55 36.91 -53.08 21.81
N THR A 56 37.02 -54.39 22.00
CA THR A 56 37.06 -55.09 23.30
C THR A 56 38.40 -54.96 24.04
N ARG A 57 39.41 -54.29 23.45
CA ARG A 57 40.77 -54.13 23.99
C ARG A 57 41.13 -52.68 24.39
N ALA A 58 40.13 -51.82 24.59
CA ALA A 58 40.40 -50.45 25.01
C ALA A 58 40.78 -50.39 26.52
N SER A 59 41.66 -49.48 26.92
CA SER A 59 42.09 -49.34 28.33
C SER A 59 41.00 -48.70 29.19
N ALA A 60 40.99 -48.95 30.51
CA ALA A 60 40.02 -48.34 31.44
C ALA A 60 39.98 -46.79 31.34
N HIS A 61 41.13 -46.14 31.18
CA HIS A 61 41.22 -44.69 30.95
C HIS A 61 40.53 -44.23 29.66
N SER A 62 40.58 -45.04 28.59
CA SER A 62 39.92 -44.70 27.33
C SER A 62 38.38 -44.77 27.44
N PHE A 63 37.86 -45.68 28.26
CA PHE A 63 36.43 -45.75 28.58
C PHE A 63 35.99 -44.56 29.43
N GLN A 64 36.77 -44.21 30.46
CA GLN A 64 36.49 -43.07 31.34
C GLN A 64 36.47 -41.74 30.56
N ASN A 65 37.51 -41.47 29.77
CA ASN A 65 37.59 -40.24 28.97
C ASN A 65 36.42 -40.12 27.96
N ARG A 66 35.96 -41.24 27.38
CA ARG A 66 34.80 -41.25 26.48
C ARG A 66 33.49 -41.01 27.24
N ALA A 67 33.33 -41.58 28.42
CA ALA A 67 32.15 -41.36 29.27
C ALA A 67 32.07 -39.90 29.72
N ASP A 68 33.19 -39.32 30.14
CA ASP A 68 33.29 -37.91 30.53
C ASP A 68 32.99 -37.00 29.32
N TYR A 69 33.55 -37.30 28.14
CA TYR A 69 33.25 -36.55 26.91
C TYR A 69 31.76 -36.63 26.53
N LYS A 70 31.13 -37.81 26.64
CA LYS A 70 29.68 -37.95 26.40
C LYS A 70 28.85 -37.15 27.40
N ARG A 71 29.24 -37.15 28.68
CA ARG A 71 28.58 -36.33 29.71
C ARG A 71 28.66 -34.85 29.34
N THR A 72 29.84 -34.35 28.98
CA THR A 72 30.01 -32.95 28.53
C THR A 72 29.14 -32.62 27.32
N LEU A 73 29.05 -33.52 26.32
CA LEU A 73 28.18 -33.31 25.16
C LEU A 73 26.71 -33.22 25.54
N VAL A 74 26.24 -34.04 26.50
CA VAL A 74 24.87 -33.97 27.02
C VAL A 74 24.61 -32.63 27.71
N GLU A 75 25.52 -32.20 28.59
CA GLU A 75 25.43 -30.88 29.26
C GLU A 75 25.37 -29.72 28.24
N MET A 76 26.18 -29.79 27.18
CA MET A 76 26.16 -28.81 26.10
C MET A 76 24.86 -28.84 25.28
N ILE A 77 24.24 -30.01 25.10
CA ILE A 77 22.94 -30.14 24.42
C ILE A 77 21.84 -29.54 25.30
N GLU A 78 21.80 -29.87 26.59
CA GLU A 78 20.79 -29.40 27.53
C GLU A 78 20.82 -27.87 27.67
N THR A 79 22.02 -27.29 27.82
CA THR A 79 22.21 -25.83 27.88
C THR A 79 21.71 -25.11 26.63
N GLN A 80 21.83 -25.72 25.44
CA GLN A 80 21.32 -25.15 24.19
C GLN A 80 19.83 -25.41 23.94
N GLN A 81 19.25 -26.45 24.54
CA GLN A 81 17.81 -26.74 24.45
C GLN A 81 16.97 -25.84 25.36
N ALA A 82 17.50 -25.45 26.53
CA ALA A 82 16.82 -24.55 27.46
C ALA A 82 16.25 -23.26 26.81
N PRO A 83 17.01 -22.50 26.00
CA PRO A 83 16.48 -21.32 25.32
C PRO A 83 15.48 -21.65 24.19
N MET A 84 15.53 -22.84 23.58
CA MET A 84 14.58 -23.22 22.52
C MET A 84 13.14 -23.33 23.03
N ALA A 85 12.94 -23.82 24.26
CA ALA A 85 11.62 -23.88 24.88
C ALA A 85 11.02 -22.49 25.13
N GLN A 86 11.85 -21.48 25.36
CA GLN A 86 11.41 -20.09 25.51
C GLN A 86 11.19 -19.41 24.15
N LEU A 87 11.98 -19.75 23.13
CA LEU A 87 11.90 -19.17 21.79
C LEU A 87 10.52 -19.28 21.14
N ALA A 88 9.79 -20.38 21.36
CA ALA A 88 8.43 -20.53 20.83
C ALA A 88 7.47 -19.44 21.36
N ARG A 89 7.62 -19.04 22.62
CA ARG A 89 6.83 -17.93 23.21
C ARG A 89 7.24 -16.58 22.63
N TRP A 90 8.54 -16.36 22.44
CA TRP A 90 9.03 -15.13 21.81
C TRP A 90 8.55 -15.01 20.36
N GLN A 91 8.45 -16.13 19.63
CA GLN A 91 7.92 -16.16 18.27
C GLN A 91 6.43 -15.81 18.19
N SER A 92 5.61 -16.34 19.12
CA SER A 92 4.20 -15.98 19.14
C SER A 92 4.01 -14.49 19.47
N VAL A 93 4.78 -13.96 20.42
CA VAL A 93 4.77 -12.52 20.75
C VAL A 93 5.23 -11.67 19.56
N ALA A 94 6.28 -12.07 18.86
CA ALA A 94 6.75 -11.35 17.67
C ALA A 94 5.71 -11.37 16.53
N ALA A 95 5.05 -12.51 16.30
CA ALA A 95 3.98 -12.62 15.31
C ALA A 95 2.78 -11.73 15.66
N GLN A 96 2.40 -11.69 16.95
CA GLN A 96 1.36 -10.77 17.44
C GLN A 96 1.76 -9.31 17.23
N ALA A 97 3.00 -8.94 17.56
CA ALA A 97 3.52 -7.58 17.36
C ALA A 97 3.51 -7.16 15.88
N VAL A 98 3.85 -8.05 14.96
CA VAL A 98 3.74 -7.80 13.52
C VAL A 98 2.28 -7.57 13.11
N GLY A 99 1.37 -8.42 13.58
CA GLY A 99 -0.06 -8.26 13.32
C GLY A 99 -0.63 -6.94 13.86
N ASP A 100 -0.21 -6.54 15.06
CA ASP A 100 -0.59 -5.26 15.66
C ASP A 100 -0.05 -4.06 14.89
N ALA A 101 1.23 -4.10 14.51
CA ALA A 101 1.86 -3.05 13.71
C ALA A 101 1.16 -2.91 12.34
N GLN A 102 0.83 -4.03 11.71
CA GLN A 102 0.10 -4.08 10.44
C GLN A 102 -1.28 -3.42 10.56
N ARG A 103 -2.07 -3.80 11.58
CA ARG A 103 -3.39 -3.19 11.84
C ARG A 103 -3.31 -1.68 12.04
N ARG A 104 -2.32 -1.21 12.82
CA ARG A 104 -2.11 0.24 13.05
C ARG A 104 -1.76 0.97 11.75
N ARG A 105 -0.90 0.37 10.93
CA ARG A 105 -0.51 0.90 9.62
C ARG A 105 -1.69 0.98 8.66
N GLU A 106 -2.53 -0.05 8.61
CA GLU A 106 -3.76 -0.08 7.80
C GLU A 106 -4.79 0.97 8.24
N GLY A 107 -4.94 1.18 9.55
CA GLY A 107 -5.78 2.24 10.09
C GLY A 107 -5.36 3.63 9.62
N VAL A 108 -4.05 3.93 9.69
CA VAL A 108 -3.50 5.20 9.20
C VAL A 108 -3.60 5.32 7.68
N ALA A 109 -3.32 4.25 6.93
CA ALA A 109 -3.44 4.24 5.48
C ALA A 109 -4.88 4.55 5.02
N THR A 110 -5.87 4.01 5.73
CA THR A 110 -7.29 4.29 5.46
C THR A 110 -7.63 5.77 5.70
N LEU A 111 -7.10 6.36 6.78
CA LEU A 111 -7.28 7.79 7.07
C LEU A 111 -6.62 8.67 5.99
N VAL A 112 -5.42 8.33 5.55
CA VAL A 112 -4.72 9.01 4.45
C VAL A 112 -5.57 8.97 3.18
N ALA A 113 -6.06 7.78 2.80
CA ALA A 113 -6.88 7.61 1.60
C ALA A 113 -8.16 8.45 1.66
N ARG A 114 -8.87 8.46 2.79
CA ARG A 114 -10.06 9.30 3.02
C ARG A 114 -9.74 10.80 2.93
N HIS A 115 -8.59 11.21 3.46
CA HIS A 115 -8.16 12.61 3.37
C HIS A 115 -7.85 13.01 1.93
N GLU A 116 -7.20 12.13 1.15
CA GLU A 116 -6.87 12.40 -0.25
C GLU A 116 -8.11 12.39 -1.17
N THR A 117 -9.12 11.56 -0.89
CA THR A 117 -10.40 11.62 -1.62
C THR A 117 -11.16 12.91 -1.29
N ALA A 118 -11.25 13.29 -0.01
CA ALA A 118 -11.89 14.54 0.41
C ALA A 118 -11.18 15.78 -0.18
N ALA A 119 -9.85 15.78 -0.21
CA ALA A 119 -9.07 16.86 -0.82
C ALA A 119 -9.35 17.00 -2.32
N ARG A 120 -9.44 15.87 -3.05
CA ARG A 120 -9.80 15.87 -4.49
C ARG A 120 -11.20 16.41 -4.72
N GLN A 121 -12.19 15.94 -3.94
CA GLN A 121 -13.57 16.44 -4.04
C GLN A 121 -13.65 17.95 -3.76
N ALA A 122 -12.94 18.44 -2.76
CA ALA A 122 -12.90 19.86 -2.42
C ALA A 122 -12.20 20.71 -3.49
N ALA A 123 -11.23 20.16 -4.23
CA ALA A 123 -10.61 20.83 -5.37
C ALA A 123 -11.59 20.91 -6.55
N TRP A 124 -12.21 19.79 -6.92
CA TRP A 124 -13.25 19.73 -7.96
C TRP A 124 -14.40 20.70 -7.71
N GLN A 125 -14.89 20.81 -6.47
CA GLN A 125 -15.94 21.77 -6.13
C GLN A 125 -15.49 23.23 -6.27
N ARG A 126 -14.22 23.54 -5.99
CA ARG A 126 -13.69 24.91 -6.18
C ARG A 126 -13.58 25.24 -7.66
N GLU A 127 -13.01 24.34 -8.45
CA GLU A 127 -12.91 24.49 -9.90
C GLU A 127 -14.28 24.68 -10.55
N ALA A 128 -15.29 23.89 -10.15
CA ALA A 128 -16.65 24.03 -10.64
C ALA A 128 -17.27 25.40 -10.29
N ARG A 129 -17.02 25.92 -9.07
CA ARG A 129 -17.49 27.25 -8.66
C ARG A 129 -16.78 28.37 -9.42
N GLU A 130 -15.48 28.24 -9.64
CA GLU A 130 -14.69 29.20 -10.42
C GLU A 130 -15.14 29.25 -11.88
N GLN A 131 -15.39 28.09 -12.51
CA GLN A 131 -15.94 28.01 -13.86
C GLN A 131 -17.35 28.62 -13.95
N ALA A 132 -18.22 28.34 -12.98
CA ALA A 132 -19.56 28.93 -12.93
C ALA A 132 -19.50 30.46 -12.78
N ALA A 133 -18.62 30.97 -11.91
CA ALA A 133 -18.41 32.40 -11.74
C ALA A 133 -17.87 33.08 -13.01
N GLN A 134 -16.93 32.44 -13.70
CA GLN A 134 -16.40 32.92 -14.97
C GLN A 134 -17.48 32.94 -16.07
N ALA A 135 -18.27 31.87 -16.20
CA ALA A 135 -19.36 31.79 -17.16
C ALA A 135 -20.42 32.88 -16.91
N LEU A 136 -20.79 33.11 -15.65
CA LEU A 136 -21.69 34.19 -15.25
C LEU A 136 -21.12 35.57 -15.62
N ALA A 137 -19.84 35.82 -15.37
CA ALA A 137 -19.20 37.09 -15.72
C ALA A 137 -19.19 37.34 -17.25
N ILE A 138 -18.94 36.30 -18.05
CA ILE A 138 -19.02 36.39 -19.52
C ILE A 138 -20.45 36.70 -19.97
N TRP A 139 -21.44 36.01 -19.40
CA TRP A 139 -22.85 36.23 -19.73
C TRP A 139 -23.32 37.66 -19.39
N GLN A 140 -22.97 38.17 -18.20
CA GLN A 140 -23.30 39.54 -17.79
C GLN A 140 -22.66 40.59 -18.73
N ARG A 141 -21.42 40.37 -19.16
CA ARG A 141 -20.74 41.25 -20.12
C ARG A 141 -21.44 41.25 -21.49
N GLY A 142 -21.92 40.09 -21.94
CA GLY A 142 -22.72 39.96 -23.16
C GLY A 142 -24.10 40.62 -23.05
N GLY A 143 -24.77 40.52 -21.89
CA GLY A 143 -26.04 41.20 -21.62
C GLY A 143 -25.92 42.72 -21.61
N SER A 144 -24.85 43.26 -21.01
CA SER A 144 -24.55 44.69 -21.02
C SER A 144 -24.18 45.23 -22.41
N ALA A 145 -23.52 44.45 -23.26
CA ALA A 145 -23.29 44.82 -24.65
C ALA A 145 -24.60 44.90 -25.46
N ARG A 146 -25.60 44.07 -25.12
CA ARG A 146 -26.90 44.05 -25.81
C ARG A 146 -27.75 45.26 -25.47
N THR A 147 -27.78 45.70 -24.21
CA THR A 147 -28.50 46.93 -23.80
C THR A 147 -27.84 48.20 -24.32
N ARG A 148 -26.50 48.25 -24.40
CA ARG A 148 -25.77 49.38 -24.98
C ARG A 148 -26.04 49.58 -26.48
N ASN A 149 -26.35 48.50 -27.21
CA ASN A 149 -26.67 48.56 -28.63
C ASN A 149 -28.13 48.96 -28.92
N GLU A 150 -29.01 48.96 -27.92
CA GLU A 150 -30.39 49.47 -28.05
C GLU A 150 -30.48 51.00 -27.86
N GLU A 151 -29.43 51.64 -27.34
CA GLU A 151 -29.35 53.10 -27.09
C GLU A 151 -28.80 53.90 -28.27
N ILE A 152 -28.42 53.25 -29.38
CA ILE A 152 -28.03 53.95 -30.61
C ILE A 152 -29.33 54.29 -31.37
N PRO A 153 -29.71 55.56 -31.53
CA PRO A 153 -30.86 55.90 -32.36
C PRO A 153 -30.60 55.37 -33.77
N SER A 154 -31.49 54.49 -34.22
CA SER A 154 -31.49 53.97 -35.58
C SER A 154 -31.64 55.17 -36.53
N THR A 155 -30.55 55.58 -37.15
CA THR A 155 -30.55 56.63 -38.16
C THR A 155 -31.33 56.08 -39.36
N PRO A 156 -32.39 56.76 -39.84
CA PRO A 156 -33.14 56.27 -40.99
C PRO A 156 -32.33 56.58 -42.25
N GLY A 157 -31.91 55.54 -42.95
CA GLY A 157 -31.42 55.65 -44.33
C GLY A 157 -30.01 55.11 -44.53
N VAL A 158 -29.84 53.80 -44.43
CA VAL A 158 -28.92 53.07 -45.32
C VAL A 158 -29.57 51.74 -45.68
N ASP A 159 -29.65 51.49 -46.98
CA ASP A 159 -30.35 50.37 -47.59
C ASP A 159 -29.84 49.00 -47.15
N LYS A 160 -30.80 48.07 -47.11
CA LYS A 160 -30.69 46.69 -46.67
C LYS A 160 -29.78 45.87 -47.59
N VAL A 161 -28.80 45.18 -47.01
CA VAL A 161 -28.40 43.84 -47.48
C VAL A 161 -28.43 42.89 -46.28
N ARG A 162 -29.47 42.05 -46.25
CA ARG A 162 -29.62 40.94 -45.32
C ARG A 162 -28.61 39.86 -45.69
N THR A 163 -27.66 39.56 -44.80
CA THR A 163 -27.00 38.26 -44.77
C THR A 163 -27.70 37.40 -43.73
N GLU A 164 -28.46 36.41 -44.21
CA GLU A 164 -29.10 35.38 -43.39
C GLU A 164 -28.01 34.50 -42.75
N VAL A 165 -27.91 34.54 -41.42
CA VAL A 165 -27.21 33.50 -40.65
C VAL A 165 -28.27 32.59 -40.07
N ALA A 166 -28.37 31.39 -40.62
CA ALA A 166 -29.34 30.38 -40.23
C ALA A 166 -29.14 29.95 -38.77
N LEU A 167 -30.14 30.23 -37.94
CA LEU A 167 -30.36 29.58 -36.65
C LEU A 167 -30.97 28.19 -36.92
N VAL A 168 -30.19 27.12 -36.74
CA VAL A 168 -30.72 25.76 -36.62
C VAL A 168 -30.89 25.44 -35.14
N GLY A 169 -32.15 25.29 -34.74
CA GLY A 169 -32.58 25.03 -33.38
C GLY A 169 -32.33 23.61 -32.88
N LYS A 170 -32.24 23.53 -31.56
CA LYS A 170 -32.37 22.35 -30.70
C LYS A 170 -33.58 21.48 -31.06
N THR A 171 -33.44 20.16 -30.95
CA THR A 171 -34.35 19.35 -30.12
C THR A 171 -33.65 18.12 -29.54
N THR A 172 -33.86 17.90 -28.25
CA THR A 172 -33.54 16.71 -27.46
C THR A 172 -34.69 15.70 -27.55
N ARG A 173 -34.41 14.41 -27.75
CA ARG A 173 -35.23 13.29 -27.23
C ARG A 173 -34.35 12.08 -26.89
N PHE A 174 -34.48 11.61 -25.65
CA PHE A 174 -34.01 10.30 -25.19
C PHE A 174 -34.90 9.18 -25.76
N ALA A 175 -34.32 8.05 -26.16
CA ALA A 175 -34.67 6.70 -25.69
C ALA A 175 -33.88 5.58 -26.42
N SER A 176 -33.18 4.78 -25.59
CA SER A 176 -33.18 3.31 -25.56
C SER A 176 -32.55 2.44 -26.66
N ARG A 177 -31.47 1.77 -26.23
CA ARG A 177 -31.14 0.33 -26.40
C ARG A 177 -30.45 -0.16 -27.68
N ALA A 178 -29.38 -0.90 -27.39
CA ALA A 178 -28.87 -2.12 -28.03
C ALA A 178 -27.82 -1.97 -29.15
N HIS A 179 -26.60 -2.41 -28.82
CA HIS A 179 -25.68 -3.07 -29.78
C HIS A 179 -26.42 -4.17 -30.56
N PRO A 180 -26.00 -4.43 -31.80
CA PRO A 180 -25.06 -5.54 -32.00
C PRO A 180 -23.94 -5.22 -32.99
N GLU A 181 -22.74 -5.76 -32.75
CA GLU A 181 -21.79 -6.05 -33.84
C GLU A 181 -22.43 -7.05 -34.80
N PRO A 182 -22.06 -7.00 -36.10
CA PRO A 182 -21.51 -8.22 -36.68
C PRO A 182 -20.39 -7.97 -37.73
N GLY A 183 -19.37 -8.84 -37.67
CA GLY A 183 -18.90 -9.57 -38.86
C GLY A 183 -17.94 -8.89 -39.86
N VAL A 184 -16.63 -9.15 -39.67
CA VAL A 184 -15.59 -9.73 -40.59
C VAL A 184 -16.08 -10.20 -41.99
N PRO A 185 -15.29 -10.44 -43.10
CA PRO A 185 -13.84 -10.31 -43.47
C PRO A 185 -13.64 -9.71 -44.93
N PRO A 186 -12.52 -9.89 -45.73
CA PRO A 186 -11.28 -10.68 -45.55
C PRO A 186 -9.93 -10.01 -45.84
N CYS A 187 -8.90 -10.70 -45.33
CA CYS A 187 -7.49 -10.67 -45.72
C CYS A 187 -7.24 -10.80 -47.23
N CYS A 188 -6.14 -10.19 -47.68
CA CYS A 188 -5.29 -10.51 -48.85
C CYS A 188 -4.04 -9.62 -48.68
N LYS A 189 -2.77 -10.04 -48.72
CA LYS A 189 -2.05 -11.23 -49.18
C LYS A 189 -0.82 -11.43 -48.28
#